data_AF-A0A1B1E248-F1
#
_entry.id   AF-A0A1B1E248-F1
#
_cell.length_a   1.000
_cell.length_b   1.000
_cell.length_c   1.000
_cell.angle_alpha   90.00
_cell.angle_beta   90.00
_cell.angle_gamma   90.00
#
_symmetry.space_group_name_H-M   'P 1'
#
loop_
_entity.id
_entity.type
_entity.pdbx_description
1 polymer ?
#
loop_
_entity_poly.entity_id
_entity_poly.type
_entity_poly.pdbx_seq_one_letter_code
_entity_poly.pdbx_strand_id
1 'polypeptide(L)'
;MVTKGQCKLEDLPSKQIYTYFNNDGHKCANSDSKAQQISSILKDKIRDFWIDGDRNYAQRITSAWCLVSTVSTKGETQCDKTCDYFYFWLGDILCNKWGSSSSFKDTMREIYNKLNEQGAHCTYNDMHNTVSRDIFSKRKIIFDYYYDYRTIWKDLKSFKEYCTQVYKSYLDAATTAYRQVQANCGTGNRNNNDDFCKRFKEMFEDNDGKIPKPSELQSKAMREDPASDNEGDEANLDSCLKQLFSVVAASSFGHKETSSHHSPPSQLKSGAAAAGNSTNTVVPIVSSAVTGISLPAAVTFFLYKVITIILAKMNNNNILFIFT
;
A
#
# COMPACT_ATOMS: atom_id res chain seq x y z
N MET A 1 -17.73 -30.34 2.42
CA MET A 1 -16.25 -30.24 2.39
C MET A 1 -15.89 -28.82 2.02
N VAL A 2 -15.50 -27.98 2.98
CA VAL A 2 -15.05 -26.61 2.73
C VAL A 2 -13.57 -26.68 2.35
N THR A 3 -13.20 -26.14 1.18
CA THR A 3 -11.85 -26.21 0.62
C THR A 3 -10.83 -25.52 1.52
N LYS A 4 -9.85 -26.32 1.96
CA LYS A 4 -8.62 -25.97 2.68
C LYS A 4 -7.76 -24.94 1.94
N GLY A 5 -7.16 -24.03 2.71
CA GLY A 5 -5.82 -23.43 2.53
C GLY A 5 -5.47 -22.85 1.16
N GLN A 6 -5.55 -21.53 1.02
CA GLN A 6 -4.99 -20.86 -0.15
C GLN A 6 -4.13 -19.68 0.31
N CYS A 7 -2.83 -19.91 0.44
CA CYS A 7 -1.87 -18.81 0.52
C CYS A 7 -2.00 -17.93 -0.72
N LYS A 8 -2.03 -16.62 -0.53
CA LYS A 8 -2.13 -15.62 -1.59
C LYS A 8 -1.24 -14.45 -1.26
N LEU A 9 -0.57 -13.91 -2.28
CA LEU A 9 0.23 -12.70 -2.12
C LEU A 9 -0.62 -11.52 -1.63
N GLU A 10 -1.89 -11.43 -2.05
CA GLU A 10 -2.79 -10.35 -1.64
C GLU A 10 -3.21 -10.40 -0.17
N ASP A 11 -3.01 -11.55 0.50
CA ASP A 11 -3.27 -11.70 1.93
C ASP A 11 -2.08 -11.20 2.78
N LEU A 12 -0.96 -10.84 2.14
CA LEU A 12 0.18 -10.26 2.84
C LEU A 12 -0.16 -8.84 3.35
N PRO A 13 0.21 -8.49 4.60
CA PRO A 13 -0.10 -7.19 5.19
C PRO A 13 0.28 -5.99 4.31
N SER A 14 1.47 -6.03 3.70
CA SER A 14 1.91 -4.95 2.81
C SER A 14 0.99 -4.77 1.60
N LYS A 15 0.53 -5.88 0.99
CA LYS A 15 -0.37 -5.88 -0.18
C LYS A 15 -1.75 -5.37 0.19
N GLN A 16 -2.26 -5.74 1.36
CA GLN A 16 -3.53 -5.23 1.87
C GLN A 16 -3.49 -3.71 2.04
N ILE A 17 -2.43 -3.16 2.66
CA ILE A 17 -2.29 -1.71 2.83
C ILE A 17 -2.21 -0.98 1.48
N TYR A 18 -1.38 -1.48 0.56
CA TYR A 18 -1.24 -0.86 -0.75
C TYR A 18 -2.52 -0.93 -1.58
N THR A 19 -3.35 -1.97 -1.39
CA THR A 19 -4.67 -2.04 -2.01
C THR A 19 -5.54 -0.86 -1.58
N TYR A 20 -5.55 -0.52 -0.28
CA TYR A 20 -6.28 0.66 0.19
C TYR A 20 -5.75 1.97 -0.40
N PHE A 21 -4.44 2.13 -0.54
CA PHE A 21 -3.86 3.34 -1.15
C PHE A 21 -4.10 3.44 -2.66
N ASN A 22 -4.25 2.31 -3.34
CA ASN A 22 -4.54 2.27 -4.76
C ASN A 22 -6.02 2.53 -5.07
N ASN A 23 -6.90 2.46 -4.06
CA ASN A 23 -8.31 2.81 -4.22
C ASN A 23 -8.49 4.33 -4.23
N ASP A 24 -9.22 4.81 -5.24
CA ASP A 24 -9.64 6.19 -5.32
C ASP A 24 -10.92 6.43 -4.50
N GLY A 25 -11.16 7.69 -4.12
CA GLY A 25 -12.45 8.11 -3.56
C GLY A 25 -12.42 8.62 -2.12
N HIS A 26 -11.30 8.49 -1.42
CA HIS A 26 -11.15 9.09 -0.10
C HIS A 26 -10.93 10.61 -0.23
N LYS A 27 -11.87 11.39 0.28
CA LYS A 27 -11.76 12.86 0.31
C LYS A 27 -11.50 13.35 1.72
N CYS A 28 -10.66 14.37 1.82
CA CYS A 28 -10.43 15.16 3.02
C CYS A 28 -10.48 16.65 2.66
N ALA A 29 -10.40 17.52 3.67
CA ALA A 29 -10.45 18.96 3.48
C ALA A 29 -9.43 19.41 2.41
N ASN A 30 -9.90 20.23 1.47
CA ASN A 30 -9.10 20.80 0.39
C ASN A 30 -8.43 19.78 -0.55
N SER A 31 -8.89 18.52 -0.59
CA SER A 31 -8.33 17.46 -1.44
C SER A 31 -8.27 17.84 -2.93
N ASP A 32 -9.29 18.48 -3.49
CA ASP A 32 -9.26 18.90 -4.90
C ASP A 32 -8.16 19.95 -5.18
N SER A 33 -7.98 20.92 -4.28
CA SER A 33 -6.90 21.92 -4.37
C SER A 33 -5.52 21.28 -4.18
N LYS A 34 -5.36 20.38 -3.21
CA LYS A 34 -4.11 19.63 -3.00
C LYS A 34 -3.75 18.80 -4.24
N ALA A 35 -4.73 18.13 -4.84
CA ALA A 35 -4.52 17.36 -6.06
C ALA A 35 -4.10 18.27 -7.24
N GLN A 36 -4.65 19.48 -7.37
CA GLN A 36 -4.21 20.44 -8.39
C GLN A 36 -2.75 20.87 -8.17
N GLN A 37 -2.37 21.18 -6.93
CA GLN A 37 -1.00 21.59 -6.59
C GLN A 37 0.01 20.46 -6.82
N ILE A 38 -0.33 19.23 -6.40
CA ILE A 38 0.50 18.04 -6.67
C ILE A 38 0.61 17.80 -8.17
N SER A 39 -0.48 17.98 -8.92
CA SER A 39 -0.43 17.88 -10.39
C SER A 39 0.53 18.90 -10.99
N SER A 40 0.60 20.12 -10.46
CA SER A 40 1.59 21.12 -10.90
C SER A 40 3.02 20.66 -10.64
N ILE A 41 3.31 20.18 -9.42
CA ILE A 41 4.63 19.66 -9.04
C ILE A 41 5.08 18.54 -9.99
N LEU A 42 4.18 17.58 -10.26
CA LEU A 42 4.48 16.47 -11.16
C LEU A 42 4.73 16.95 -12.61
N LYS A 43 3.91 17.87 -13.12
CA LYS A 43 4.05 18.44 -14.47
C LYS A 43 5.37 19.16 -14.67
N ASP A 44 5.76 20.00 -13.71
CA ASP A 44 6.96 20.85 -13.83
C ASP A 44 8.24 20.03 -14.00
N LYS A 45 8.23 18.79 -13.52
CA LYS A 45 9.44 17.99 -13.37
C LYS A 45 9.48 16.72 -14.23
N ILE A 46 8.34 16.29 -14.78
CA ILE A 46 8.21 15.15 -15.72
C ILE A 46 7.85 15.64 -17.13
N ARG A 47 8.12 16.92 -17.44
CA ARG A 47 7.70 17.63 -18.66
C ARG A 47 7.89 16.86 -19.99
N ASP A 48 8.92 16.02 -20.08
CA ASP A 48 9.28 15.31 -21.32
C ASP A 48 8.77 13.85 -21.41
N PHE A 49 8.18 13.29 -20.35
CA PHE A 49 7.61 11.92 -20.33
C PHE A 49 6.07 11.90 -20.22
N TRP A 50 5.46 12.99 -20.67
CA TRP A 50 4.08 13.36 -20.40
C TRP A 50 3.06 12.44 -21.10
N ILE A 51 2.19 11.80 -20.32
CA ILE A 51 0.95 11.15 -20.76
C ILE A 51 -0.13 11.51 -19.75
N ASP A 52 -1.39 11.67 -20.17
CA ASP A 52 -2.61 12.08 -19.45
C ASP A 52 -2.88 11.51 -18.03
N GLY A 53 -2.03 10.62 -17.51
CA GLY A 53 -2.13 9.98 -16.19
C GLY A 53 -1.76 10.85 -14.98
N ASP A 54 -1.12 12.03 -15.13
CA ASP A 54 -0.67 12.84 -13.98
C ASP A 54 -1.81 13.34 -13.08
N ARG A 55 -2.94 13.70 -13.69
CA ARG A 55 -4.13 14.10 -12.92
C ARG A 55 -4.67 12.92 -12.09
N ASN A 56 -4.62 11.71 -12.65
CA ASN A 56 -4.99 10.50 -11.94
C ASN A 56 -4.00 10.20 -10.80
N TYR A 57 -2.69 10.34 -11.03
CA TYR A 57 -1.69 10.18 -9.98
C TYR A 57 -1.86 11.19 -8.84
N ALA A 58 -2.05 12.47 -9.16
CA ALA A 58 -2.24 13.50 -8.14
C ALA A 58 -3.51 13.27 -7.31
N GLN A 59 -4.60 12.86 -7.95
CA GLN A 59 -5.84 12.46 -7.27
C GLN A 59 -5.62 11.24 -6.37
N ARG A 60 -4.94 10.20 -6.87
CA ARG A 60 -4.67 8.98 -6.12
C ARG A 60 -3.75 9.24 -4.92
N ILE A 61 -2.68 10.01 -5.11
CA ILE A 61 -1.76 10.44 -4.03
C ILE A 61 -2.54 11.19 -2.96
N THR A 62 -3.40 12.12 -3.36
CA THR A 62 -4.21 12.89 -2.42
C THR A 62 -5.24 12.00 -1.70
N SER A 63 -5.88 11.07 -2.42
CA SER A 63 -6.82 10.10 -1.86
C SER A 63 -6.16 9.23 -0.79
N ALA A 64 -5.01 8.62 -1.12
CA ALA A 64 -4.23 7.83 -0.19
C ALA A 64 -3.80 8.66 1.04
N TRP A 65 -3.36 9.90 0.84
CA TRP A 65 -3.01 10.80 1.94
C TRP A 65 -4.20 11.11 2.85
N CYS A 66 -5.38 11.36 2.27
CA CYS A 66 -6.60 11.60 3.03
C CYS A 66 -6.96 10.38 3.88
N LEU A 67 -6.80 9.17 3.35
CA LEU A 67 -7.00 7.93 4.09
C LEU A 67 -6.03 7.82 5.26
N VAL A 68 -4.72 8.01 5.01
CA VAL A 68 -3.66 7.99 6.03
C VAL A 68 -3.97 9.01 7.13
N SER A 69 -4.25 10.26 6.75
CA SER A 69 -4.59 11.33 7.71
C SER A 69 -5.82 10.99 8.55
N THR A 70 -6.81 10.31 7.98
CA THR A 70 -8.02 9.90 8.69
C THR A 70 -7.74 8.80 9.71
N VAL A 71 -6.95 7.78 9.37
CA VAL A 71 -6.58 6.72 10.33
C VAL A 71 -5.59 7.20 11.38
N SER A 72 -4.66 8.09 11.03
CA SER A 72 -3.73 8.68 11.99
C SER A 72 -4.40 9.61 13.01
N THR A 73 -5.60 10.13 12.71
CA THR A 73 -6.37 11.01 13.62
C THR A 73 -7.52 10.31 14.33
N LYS A 74 -7.96 9.14 13.85
CA LYS A 74 -9.08 8.37 14.41
C LYS A 74 -8.60 7.05 14.99
N GLY A 75 -8.28 7.01 16.28
CA GLY A 75 -8.00 5.77 16.99
C GLY A 75 -7.45 6.00 18.39
N GLU A 76 -7.58 4.99 19.26
CA GLU A 76 -6.92 4.96 20.58
C GLU A 76 -5.40 4.75 20.46
N THR A 77 -4.94 4.21 19.32
CA THR A 77 -3.53 4.01 18.97
C THR A 77 -3.22 4.66 17.63
N GLN A 78 -2.22 5.54 17.61
CA GLN A 78 -1.76 6.19 16.40
C GLN A 78 -1.18 5.15 15.43
N CYS A 79 -1.72 5.11 14.22
CA CYS A 79 -1.29 4.17 13.18
C CYS A 79 -0.04 4.69 12.46
N ASP A 80 1.08 4.77 13.17
CA ASP A 80 2.33 5.36 12.65
C ASP A 80 2.91 4.60 11.47
N LYS A 81 2.64 3.29 11.37
CA LYS A 81 3.12 2.48 10.24
C LYS A 81 2.51 2.90 8.91
N THR A 82 1.29 3.44 8.88
CA THR A 82 0.70 3.90 7.60
C THR A 82 1.50 5.03 6.97
N CYS A 83 2.18 5.86 7.75
CA CYS A 83 3.10 6.86 7.23
C CYS A 83 4.33 6.22 6.56
N ASP A 84 4.90 5.18 7.15
CA ASP A 84 6.01 4.42 6.56
C ASP A 84 5.57 3.70 5.27
N TYR A 85 4.38 3.09 5.26
CA TYR A 85 3.81 2.49 4.04
C TYR A 85 3.54 3.54 2.96
N PHE A 86 2.98 4.69 3.33
CA PHE A 86 2.71 5.78 2.39
C PHE A 86 4.01 6.31 1.77
N TYR A 87 5.07 6.43 2.57
CA TYR A 87 6.40 6.83 2.09
C TYR A 87 6.92 5.90 0.99
N PHE A 88 6.90 4.60 1.24
CA PHE A 88 7.36 3.63 0.25
C PHE A 88 6.44 3.52 -0.96
N TRP A 89 5.12 3.63 -0.76
CA TRP A 89 4.14 3.60 -1.84
C TRP A 89 4.27 4.82 -2.76
N LEU A 90 4.34 6.03 -2.20
CA LEU A 90 4.53 7.26 -2.97
C LEU A 90 5.87 7.21 -3.72
N GLY A 91 6.92 6.78 -3.02
CA GLY A 91 8.23 6.64 -3.62
C GLY A 91 8.24 5.65 -4.79
N ASP A 92 7.53 4.52 -4.72
CA ASP A 92 7.43 3.55 -5.82
C ASP A 92 6.71 4.10 -7.05
N ILE A 93 5.65 4.88 -6.84
CA ILE A 93 4.94 5.59 -7.92
C ILE A 93 5.89 6.52 -8.66
N LEU A 94 6.70 7.28 -7.92
CA LEU A 94 7.59 8.28 -8.48
C LEU A 94 8.90 7.68 -9.02
N CYS A 95 9.43 6.63 -8.39
CA CYS A 95 10.72 6.03 -8.71
C CYS A 95 10.82 5.64 -10.19
N ASN A 96 9.73 5.10 -10.74
CA ASN A 96 9.67 4.60 -12.12
C ASN A 96 9.44 5.68 -13.19
N LYS A 97 9.21 6.95 -12.80
CA LYS A 97 8.77 8.01 -13.73
C LYS A 97 9.79 9.11 -13.98
N TRP A 98 10.89 9.14 -13.21
CA TRP A 98 11.80 10.28 -13.20
C TRP A 98 13.09 10.00 -13.96
N GLY A 99 13.90 11.03 -14.22
CA GLY A 99 15.22 10.89 -14.86
C GLY A 99 16.36 10.63 -13.88
N SER A 100 16.44 11.43 -12.80
CA SER A 100 17.55 11.44 -11.84
C SER A 100 17.11 11.15 -10.39
N SER A 101 18.06 10.74 -9.55
CA SER A 101 17.80 10.49 -8.11
C SER A 101 17.61 11.77 -7.29
N SER A 102 18.21 12.90 -7.66
CA SER A 102 17.99 14.18 -6.99
C SER A 102 16.55 14.66 -7.21
N SER A 103 16.11 14.67 -8.47
CA SER A 103 14.76 15.10 -8.84
C SER A 103 13.69 14.22 -8.19
N PHE A 104 13.92 12.91 -8.05
CA PHE A 104 13.05 12.02 -7.28
C PHE A 104 12.90 12.44 -5.80
N LYS A 105 14.02 12.74 -5.12
CA LYS A 105 14.02 13.13 -3.70
C LYS A 105 13.37 14.48 -3.45
N ASP A 106 13.70 15.46 -4.29
CA ASP A 106 13.14 16.81 -4.19
C ASP A 106 11.62 16.77 -4.34
N THR A 107 11.13 15.90 -5.21
CA THR A 107 9.69 15.76 -5.49
C THR A 107 8.95 15.08 -4.37
N MET A 108 9.51 13.99 -3.82
CA MET A 108 8.97 13.39 -2.61
C MET A 108 8.83 14.44 -1.51
N ARG A 109 9.87 15.25 -1.28
CA ARG A 109 9.85 16.34 -0.29
C ARG A 109 8.78 17.39 -0.61
N GLU A 110 8.73 17.89 -1.84
CA GLU A 110 7.74 18.90 -2.26
C GLU A 110 6.29 18.41 -2.08
N ILE A 111 6.00 17.15 -2.45
CA ILE A 111 4.68 16.55 -2.26
C ILE A 111 4.33 16.44 -0.79
N TYR A 112 5.23 15.94 0.06
CA TYR A 112 4.99 15.85 1.50
C TYR A 112 4.75 17.23 2.12
N ASN A 113 5.51 18.25 1.71
CA ASN A 113 5.31 19.63 2.17
C ASN A 113 3.90 20.10 1.83
N LYS A 114 3.42 19.86 0.60
CA LYS A 114 2.06 20.22 0.18
C LYS A 114 0.97 19.46 0.92
N LEU A 115 1.17 18.17 1.15
CA LEU A 115 0.19 17.34 1.83
C LEU A 115 0.01 17.75 3.31
N ASN A 116 1.10 18.19 3.97
CA ASN A 116 1.16 18.57 5.38
C ASN A 116 0.83 20.05 5.69
N GLU A 117 0.50 20.91 4.70
CA GLU A 117 0.25 22.36 4.92
C GLU A 117 -0.85 22.67 5.95
N GLN A 118 -1.69 21.69 6.31
CA GLN A 118 -2.81 21.83 7.25
C GLN A 118 -2.64 21.00 8.53
N GLY A 119 -1.44 20.50 8.78
CA GLY A 119 -1.12 19.64 9.91
C GLY A 119 -0.17 18.52 9.49
N ALA A 120 0.86 18.29 10.31
CA ALA A 120 1.80 17.19 10.09
C ALA A 120 1.13 15.87 10.51
N HIS A 121 0.70 15.08 9.53
CA HIS A 121 0.18 13.73 9.78
C HIS A 121 1.27 12.67 9.60
N CYS A 122 2.12 12.85 8.59
CA CYS A 122 3.29 12.03 8.37
C CYS A 122 4.47 12.93 8.04
N THR A 123 5.59 12.72 8.72
CA THR A 123 6.83 13.45 8.44
C THR A 123 7.54 12.82 7.24
N TYR A 124 8.02 13.67 6.33
CA TYR A 124 8.91 13.19 5.27
C TYR A 124 10.23 12.73 5.89
N ASN A 125 10.59 11.46 5.71
CA ASN A 125 11.89 10.97 6.10
C ASN A 125 12.92 11.30 5.00
N ASP A 126 13.86 12.18 5.32
CA ASP A 126 14.86 12.65 4.37
C ASP A 126 15.70 11.48 3.85
N MET A 127 15.61 11.25 2.53
CA MET A 127 16.44 10.24 1.88
C MET A 127 17.91 10.65 1.89
N HIS A 128 18.76 9.81 2.46
CA HIS A 128 20.21 10.00 2.41
C HIS A 128 20.69 10.20 0.97
N ASN A 129 21.62 11.14 0.74
CA ASN A 129 22.02 11.61 -0.60
C ASN A 129 22.51 10.48 -1.53
N THR A 130 23.12 9.43 -0.99
CA THR A 130 23.61 8.26 -1.74
C THR A 130 22.54 7.24 -2.10
N VAL A 131 21.31 7.38 -1.61
CA VAL A 131 20.20 6.49 -1.99
C VAL A 131 19.83 6.76 -3.43
N SER A 132 20.16 5.82 -4.31
CA SER A 132 19.66 5.82 -5.68
C SER A 132 18.21 5.33 -5.71
N ARG A 133 17.56 5.53 -6.83
CA ARG A 133 16.21 4.99 -7.08
C ARG A 133 16.15 3.47 -6.98
N ASP A 134 17.13 2.80 -7.57
CA ASP A 134 17.20 1.35 -7.52
C ASP A 134 17.32 0.86 -6.08
N ILE A 135 18.20 1.49 -5.29
CA ILE A 135 18.34 1.20 -3.86
C ILE A 135 17.03 1.49 -3.10
N PHE A 136 16.35 2.60 -3.39
CA PHE A 136 15.04 2.89 -2.79
C PHE A 136 14.03 1.76 -3.03
N SER A 137 13.91 1.28 -4.27
CA SER A 137 13.01 0.16 -4.60
C SER A 137 13.41 -1.13 -3.87
N LYS A 138 14.70 -1.38 -3.63
CA LYS A 138 15.13 -2.54 -2.83
C LYS A 138 14.81 -2.35 -1.34
N ARG A 139 14.99 -1.14 -0.80
CA ARG A 139 14.61 -0.81 0.58
C ARG A 139 13.12 -1.03 0.83
N LYS A 140 12.28 -0.65 -0.13
CA LYS A 140 10.83 -0.95 -0.09
C LYS A 140 10.57 -2.46 0.02
N ILE A 141 11.20 -3.28 -0.82
CA ILE A 141 11.01 -4.74 -0.78
C ILE A 141 11.38 -5.31 0.60
N ILE A 142 12.44 -4.79 1.22
CA ILE A 142 12.85 -5.22 2.56
C ILE A 142 11.92 -4.72 3.66
N PHE A 143 11.41 -3.50 3.53
CA PHE A 143 10.36 -2.99 4.40
C PHE A 143 9.09 -3.86 4.31
N ASP A 144 8.63 -4.19 3.11
CA ASP A 144 7.47 -5.07 2.89
C ASP A 144 7.72 -6.44 3.53
N TYR A 145 8.89 -7.04 3.28
CA TYR A 145 9.28 -8.32 3.87
C TYR A 145 9.25 -8.32 5.39
N TYR A 146 9.74 -7.25 6.02
CA TYR A 146 9.76 -7.14 7.48
C TYR A 146 8.37 -7.25 8.11
N TYR A 147 7.33 -6.81 7.41
CA TYR A 147 5.95 -6.93 7.88
C TYR A 147 5.22 -8.17 7.34
N ASP A 148 5.66 -8.73 6.21
CA ASP A 148 5.02 -9.88 5.59
C ASP A 148 5.55 -11.23 6.09
N TYR A 149 6.79 -11.30 6.62
CA TYR A 149 7.46 -12.58 6.89
C TYR A 149 6.69 -13.48 7.84
N ARG A 150 5.95 -12.92 8.82
CA ARG A 150 5.18 -13.71 9.79
C ARG A 150 3.97 -14.38 9.16
N THR A 151 3.25 -13.67 8.30
CA THR A 151 2.14 -14.25 7.52
C THR A 151 2.68 -15.37 6.63
N ILE A 152 3.78 -15.11 5.90
CA ILE A 152 4.44 -16.12 5.07
C ILE A 152 4.89 -17.33 5.92
N TRP A 153 5.46 -17.10 7.11
CA TRP A 153 5.90 -18.16 8.01
C TRP A 153 4.72 -19.04 8.46
N LYS A 154 3.63 -18.44 8.94
CA LYS A 154 2.41 -19.15 9.38
C LYS A 154 1.81 -19.98 8.24
N ASP A 155 1.79 -19.40 7.04
CA ASP A 155 1.32 -20.05 5.82
C ASP A 155 2.18 -21.23 5.38
N LEU A 156 3.50 -21.07 5.39
CA LEU A 156 4.45 -22.12 5.06
C LEU A 156 4.36 -23.30 6.04
N LYS A 157 4.11 -23.04 7.33
CA LYS A 157 3.84 -24.11 8.31
C LYS A 157 2.54 -24.86 8.02
N SER A 158 1.50 -24.14 7.64
CA SER A 158 0.16 -24.72 7.48
C SER A 158 0.01 -25.49 6.16
N PHE A 159 0.64 -25.01 5.08
CA PHE A 159 0.42 -25.51 3.71
C PHE A 159 1.72 -25.48 2.88
N LYS A 160 2.77 -26.13 3.40
CA LYS A 160 4.15 -26.10 2.86
C LYS A 160 4.26 -26.12 1.33
N GLU A 161 3.81 -27.18 0.68
CA GLU A 161 4.07 -27.41 -0.75
C GLU A 161 3.44 -26.30 -1.62
N TYR A 162 2.17 -26.01 -1.37
CA TYR A 162 1.44 -24.98 -2.11
C TYR A 162 2.02 -23.58 -1.86
N CYS A 163 2.25 -23.21 -0.61
CA CYS A 163 2.65 -21.84 -0.25
C CYS A 163 4.11 -21.55 -0.57
N THR A 164 4.96 -22.59 -0.58
CA THR A 164 6.33 -22.47 -1.12
C THR A 164 6.29 -21.98 -2.56
N GLN A 165 5.42 -22.56 -3.40
CA GLN A 165 5.32 -22.17 -4.80
C GLN A 165 4.74 -20.76 -4.97
N VAL A 166 3.73 -20.40 -4.16
CA VAL A 166 3.10 -19.07 -4.18
C VAL A 166 4.10 -17.97 -3.81
N TYR A 167 4.91 -18.18 -2.77
CA TYR A 167 5.80 -17.15 -2.23
C TYR A 167 7.20 -17.14 -2.86
N LYS A 168 7.53 -18.09 -3.72
CA LYS A 168 8.88 -18.23 -4.30
C LYS A 168 9.43 -16.95 -4.91
N SER A 169 8.70 -16.36 -5.86
CA SER A 169 9.14 -15.15 -6.57
C SER A 169 9.28 -13.93 -5.65
N TYR A 170 8.39 -13.82 -4.67
CA TYR A 170 8.45 -12.80 -3.62
C TYR A 170 9.73 -12.94 -2.79
N LEU A 171 10.03 -14.15 -2.30
CA LEU A 171 11.21 -14.42 -1.46
C LEU A 171 12.52 -14.33 -2.25
N ASP A 172 12.53 -14.69 -3.53
CA ASP A 172 13.68 -14.51 -4.42
C ASP A 172 14.01 -13.02 -4.63
N ALA A 173 12.97 -12.20 -4.85
CA ALA A 173 13.09 -10.75 -4.96
C ALA A 173 13.57 -10.12 -3.64
N ALA A 174 12.99 -10.53 -2.50
CA ALA A 174 13.41 -10.07 -1.18
C ALA A 174 14.85 -10.50 -0.85
N THR A 175 15.25 -11.71 -1.22
CA THR A 175 16.64 -12.18 -1.06
C THR A 175 17.63 -11.32 -1.84
N THR A 176 17.30 -10.99 -3.09
CA THR A 176 18.14 -10.14 -3.93
C THR A 176 18.24 -8.73 -3.35
N ALA A 177 17.08 -8.16 -2.98
CA ALA A 177 17.00 -6.85 -2.35
C ALA A 177 17.80 -6.80 -1.05
N TYR A 178 17.74 -7.84 -0.23
CA TYR A 178 18.41 -7.92 1.06
C TYR A 178 19.91 -7.79 0.89
N ARG A 179 20.50 -8.54 -0.04
CA ARG A 179 21.95 -8.48 -0.32
C ARG A 179 22.38 -7.08 -0.76
N GLN A 180 21.60 -6.43 -1.63
CA GLN A 180 21.91 -5.09 -2.13
C GLN A 180 21.75 -4.01 -1.06
N VAL A 181 20.70 -4.11 -0.24
CA VAL A 181 20.48 -3.22 0.90
C VAL A 181 21.57 -3.42 1.96
N GLN A 182 21.93 -4.66 2.28
CA GLN A 182 23.00 -4.97 3.21
C GLN A 182 24.33 -4.37 2.75
N ALA A 183 24.71 -4.55 1.48
CA ALA A 183 25.90 -3.93 0.93
C ALA A 183 25.83 -2.38 0.98
N ASN A 184 24.67 -1.81 0.67
CA ASN A 184 24.45 -0.37 0.70
C ASN A 184 24.57 0.21 2.12
N CYS A 185 23.97 -0.45 3.10
CA CYS A 185 24.00 -0.01 4.50
C CYS A 185 25.37 -0.25 5.13
N GLY A 186 25.99 -1.41 4.90
CA GLY A 186 27.30 -1.78 5.45
C GLY A 186 28.50 -0.93 4.98
N THR A 187 28.31 0.05 4.09
CA THR A 187 29.40 0.87 3.55
C THR A 187 29.57 2.19 4.32
N GLY A 188 30.63 2.29 5.13
CA GLY A 188 31.11 3.53 5.78
C GLY A 188 30.21 4.04 6.92
N ASN A 189 30.21 5.35 7.18
CA ASN A 189 29.39 5.99 8.23
C ASN A 189 27.87 6.02 7.93
N ARG A 190 27.41 5.37 6.84
CA ARG A 190 25.99 5.36 6.44
C ARG A 190 25.09 4.72 7.50
N ASN A 191 25.59 3.70 8.20
CA ASN A 191 24.88 3.06 9.30
C ASN A 191 24.43 4.04 10.39
N ASN A 192 25.10 5.19 10.57
CA ASN A 192 24.81 6.13 11.65
C ASN A 192 23.95 7.33 11.20
N ASN A 193 23.90 7.63 9.91
CA ASN A 193 23.23 8.83 9.39
C ASN A 193 22.05 8.53 8.46
N ASP A 194 21.78 7.26 8.18
CA ASP A 194 20.65 6.81 7.37
C ASP A 194 19.69 5.99 8.25
N ASP A 195 18.53 6.55 8.56
CA ASP A 195 17.57 5.94 9.49
C ASP A 195 17.03 4.61 8.98
N PHE A 196 16.94 4.40 7.67
CA PHE A 196 16.59 3.08 7.14
C PHE A 196 17.67 2.07 7.45
N CYS A 197 18.95 2.43 7.32
CA CYS A 197 20.05 1.51 7.60
C CYS A 197 20.18 1.20 9.09
N LYS A 198 19.89 2.16 9.99
CA LYS A 198 19.76 1.89 11.43
C LYS A 198 18.69 0.84 11.69
N ARG A 199 17.47 1.07 11.19
CA ARG A 199 16.37 0.11 11.31
C ARG A 199 16.74 -1.24 10.69
N PHE A 200 17.38 -1.26 9.52
CA PHE A 200 17.84 -2.50 8.88
C PHE A 200 18.78 -3.30 9.78
N LYS A 201 19.76 -2.64 10.40
CA LYS A 201 20.69 -3.26 11.34
C LYS A 201 19.97 -3.79 12.58
N GLU A 202 19.08 -2.99 13.16
CA GLU A 202 18.25 -3.40 14.29
C GLU A 202 17.44 -4.65 13.94
N MET A 203 16.78 -4.66 12.78
CA MET A 203 15.90 -5.75 12.35
C MET A 203 16.64 -7.07 12.08
N PHE A 204 17.82 -7.04 11.46
CA PHE A 204 18.48 -8.24 10.93
C PHE A 204 19.81 -8.61 11.59
N GLU A 205 20.46 -7.69 12.29
CA GLU A 205 21.79 -7.91 12.88
C GLU A 205 21.76 -7.85 14.41
N ASP A 206 21.09 -6.85 15.00
CA ASP A 206 21.09 -6.62 16.45
C ASP A 206 19.99 -7.40 17.19
N ASN A 207 18.94 -7.84 16.50
CA ASN A 207 17.82 -8.59 17.08
C ASN A 207 18.11 -10.10 17.24
N ASP A 208 19.34 -10.50 17.58
CA ASP A 208 19.75 -11.91 17.76
C ASP A 208 19.37 -12.86 16.58
N GLY A 209 19.13 -12.33 15.37
CA GLY A 209 18.65 -13.12 14.23
C GLY A 209 17.20 -13.61 14.31
N LYS A 210 16.36 -12.99 15.15
CA LYS A 210 14.93 -13.32 15.36
C LYS A 210 14.08 -13.16 14.09
N ILE A 211 14.43 -12.20 13.24
CA ILE A 211 13.84 -12.08 11.91
C ILE A 211 14.72 -12.84 10.92
N PRO A 212 14.21 -13.90 10.29
CA PRO A 212 14.97 -14.64 9.30
C PRO A 212 15.31 -13.72 8.13
N LYS A 213 16.51 -13.87 7.57
CA LYS A 213 16.78 -13.30 6.24
C LYS A 213 15.82 -13.93 5.23
N PRO A 214 15.42 -13.23 4.16
CA PRO A 214 14.48 -13.79 3.17
C PRO A 214 14.88 -15.17 2.63
N SER A 215 16.18 -15.40 2.41
CA SER A 215 16.72 -16.68 1.95
C SER A 215 16.64 -17.82 2.96
N GLU A 216 16.48 -17.49 4.25
CA GLU A 216 16.43 -18.45 5.36
C GLU A 216 14.99 -18.72 5.83
N LEU A 217 14.03 -17.87 5.46
CA LEU A 217 12.65 -17.91 5.94
C LEU A 217 12.03 -19.29 5.77
N GLN A 218 12.13 -19.86 4.56
CA GLN A 218 11.50 -21.13 4.27
C GLN A 218 12.09 -22.27 5.11
N SER A 219 13.42 -22.33 5.25
CA SER A 219 14.07 -23.43 5.99
C SER A 219 13.89 -23.31 7.50
N LYS A 220 13.79 -22.08 8.03
CA LYS A 220 13.49 -21.82 9.44
C LYS A 220 12.03 -22.10 9.78
N ALA A 221 11.07 -21.71 8.93
CA ALA A 221 9.65 -21.99 9.11
C ALA A 221 9.33 -23.48 9.23
N MET A 222 10.15 -24.36 8.65
CA MET A 222 9.98 -25.83 8.75
C MET A 222 10.51 -26.42 10.05
N ARG A 223 11.39 -25.72 10.78
CA ARG A 223 12.14 -26.25 11.93
C ARG A 223 11.77 -25.59 13.25
N GLU A 224 11.31 -24.35 13.20
CA GLU A 224 11.17 -23.47 14.36
C GLU A 224 9.74 -22.93 14.42
N ASP A 225 9.24 -22.62 15.62
CA ASP A 225 8.07 -21.74 15.78
C ASP A 225 8.45 -20.27 15.56
N PRO A 226 7.54 -19.43 15.03
CA PRO A 226 7.85 -18.02 14.85
C PRO A 226 8.12 -17.36 16.21
N ALA A 227 9.21 -16.60 16.32
CA ALA A 227 9.56 -15.86 17.53
C ALA A 227 8.44 -14.88 17.94
N SER A 228 8.23 -14.62 19.24
CA SER A 228 7.18 -13.71 19.78
C SER A 228 7.57 -12.23 19.70
N ASP A 229 8.80 -11.94 19.27
CA ASP A 229 9.57 -10.82 19.79
C ASP A 229 9.27 -9.46 19.12
N ASN A 230 8.18 -9.37 18.35
CA ASN A 230 7.73 -8.17 17.63
C ASN A 230 6.22 -7.91 17.81
N GLU A 231 5.63 -8.38 18.92
CA GLU A 231 4.22 -8.16 19.24
C GLU A 231 3.78 -6.69 19.13
N GLY A 232 4.65 -5.72 19.49
CA GLY A 232 4.32 -4.29 19.40
C GLY A 232 4.13 -3.79 17.96
N ASP A 233 5.06 -4.12 17.06
CA ASP A 233 5.01 -3.71 15.64
C ASP A 233 3.93 -4.48 14.87
N GLU A 234 3.77 -5.78 15.15
CA GLU A 234 2.72 -6.64 14.57
C GLU A 234 1.33 -6.19 15.04
N ALA A 235 1.14 -5.96 16.35
CA ALA A 235 -0.13 -5.47 16.88
C ALA A 235 -0.46 -4.05 16.38
N ASN A 236 0.55 -3.18 16.22
CA ASN A 236 0.32 -1.87 15.62
C ASN A 236 -0.10 -1.99 14.15
N LEU A 237 0.54 -2.88 13.37
CA LEU A 237 0.16 -3.13 11.98
C LEU A 237 -1.26 -3.71 11.84
N ASP A 238 -1.62 -4.68 12.70
CA ASP A 238 -2.96 -5.26 12.73
C ASP A 238 -4.01 -4.21 13.14
N SER A 239 -3.68 -3.35 14.11
CA SER A 239 -4.52 -2.20 14.50
C SER A 239 -4.71 -1.26 13.29
N CYS A 240 -3.63 -0.93 12.59
CA CYS A 240 -3.65 -0.13 11.37
C CYS A 240 -4.57 -0.72 10.30
N LEU A 241 -4.46 -2.02 10.00
CA LEU A 241 -5.30 -2.71 9.03
C LEU A 241 -6.78 -2.68 9.41
N LYS A 242 -7.10 -2.89 10.70
CA LYS A 242 -8.48 -2.80 11.21
C LYS A 242 -9.04 -1.39 11.08
N GLN A 243 -8.25 -0.36 11.39
CA GLN A 243 -8.67 1.04 11.26
C GLN A 243 -8.87 1.42 9.79
N LEU A 244 -7.95 1.03 8.89
CA LEU A 244 -8.09 1.23 7.44
C LEU A 244 -9.37 0.59 6.92
N PHE A 245 -9.62 -0.68 7.27
CA PHE A 245 -10.84 -1.38 6.90
C PHE A 245 -12.10 -0.65 7.39
N SER A 246 -12.12 -0.23 8.65
CA SER A 246 -13.25 0.49 9.25
C SER A 246 -13.54 1.82 8.53
N VAL A 247 -12.51 2.63 8.26
CA VAL A 247 -12.65 3.90 7.54
C VAL A 247 -13.17 3.68 6.12
N VAL A 248 -12.62 2.69 5.41
CA VAL A 248 -13.02 2.37 4.03
C VAL A 248 -14.45 1.85 3.98
N ALA A 249 -14.84 0.96 4.89
CA ALA A 249 -16.20 0.47 5.02
C ALA A 249 -17.18 1.62 5.27
N ALA A 250 -16.90 2.51 6.22
CA ALA A 250 -17.76 3.66 6.52
C ALA A 250 -17.94 4.58 5.30
N SER A 251 -16.89 4.82 4.51
CA SER A 251 -16.98 5.62 3.28
C SER A 251 -17.82 4.97 2.18
N SER A 252 -17.88 3.64 2.13
CA SER A 252 -18.64 2.88 1.13
C SER A 252 -20.14 2.86 1.43
N PHE A 253 -20.55 2.92 2.70
CA PHE A 253 -21.96 2.95 3.11
C PHE A 253 -22.58 4.36 3.09
N GLY A 254 -21.76 5.42 3.03
CA GLY A 254 -22.22 6.82 3.01
C GLY A 254 -22.78 7.31 1.65
N HIS A 255 -22.79 6.49 0.61
CA HIS A 255 -23.22 6.88 -0.74
C HIS A 255 -24.70 6.61 -1.07
N LYS A 256 -25.53 6.19 -0.11
CA LYS A 256 -27.00 6.28 -0.25
C LYS A 256 -27.48 7.61 0.35
N GLU A 257 -27.88 8.53 -0.53
CA GLU A 257 -28.46 9.83 -0.19
C GLU A 257 -29.62 9.74 0.82
N THR A 258 -29.75 10.79 1.63
CA THR A 258 -31.02 11.52 1.69
C THR A 258 -30.77 13.02 1.86
N SER A 259 -31.01 13.73 0.76
CA SER A 259 -31.50 15.10 0.72
C SER A 259 -32.85 15.17 1.43
N SER A 260 -33.00 16.10 2.39
CA SER A 260 -34.20 16.96 2.50
C SER A 260 -34.04 17.98 3.63
N HIS A 261 -34.03 19.26 3.25
CA HIS A 261 -34.47 20.37 4.08
C HIS A 261 -35.92 20.17 4.54
N HIS A 262 -36.19 20.17 5.84
CA HIS A 262 -37.35 20.87 6.40
C HIS A 262 -37.24 21.05 7.92
N SER A 263 -37.48 22.30 8.36
CA SER A 263 -37.59 22.73 9.75
C SER A 263 -38.68 21.97 10.51
N PRO A 264 -38.60 21.90 11.86
CA PRO A 264 -39.56 21.16 12.65
C PRO A 264 -40.84 21.97 12.90
N PRO A 265 -42.04 21.36 12.89
CA PRO A 265 -43.14 21.84 13.68
C PRO A 265 -43.31 21.04 14.96
N SER A 266 -43.55 21.82 16.00
CA SER A 266 -43.92 21.53 17.37
C SER A 266 -45.13 20.62 17.57
N GLN A 267 -45.05 19.81 18.63
CA GLN A 267 -46.09 19.46 19.61
C GLN A 267 -47.34 18.70 19.11
N LEU A 268 -47.46 17.43 19.54
CA LEU A 268 -48.66 16.61 19.49
C LEU A 268 -49.44 16.75 20.82
N LYS A 269 -50.74 17.06 20.75
CA LYS A 269 -51.71 16.84 21.83
C LYS A 269 -52.80 15.88 21.31
N SER A 270 -52.96 14.78 22.06
CA SER A 270 -54.13 13.92 22.32
C SER A 270 -55.22 13.67 21.26
N GLY A 271 -55.59 12.38 21.10
CA GLY A 271 -56.90 11.95 20.62
C GLY A 271 -56.93 10.48 20.18
N ALA A 272 -57.93 9.71 20.63
CA ALA A 272 -57.93 8.25 20.70
C ALA A 272 -58.63 7.51 19.53
N ALA A 273 -58.35 6.19 19.48
CA ALA A 273 -59.14 5.05 18.99
C ALA A 273 -59.45 4.89 17.48
N ALA A 274 -58.98 3.80 16.86
CA ALA A 274 -59.73 2.54 16.69
C ALA A 274 -59.15 1.66 15.55
N ALA A 275 -59.05 0.36 15.85
CA ALA A 275 -59.21 -0.84 14.99
C ALA A 275 -58.53 -0.95 13.61
N GLY A 276 -57.94 -2.13 13.35
CA GLY A 276 -58.12 -2.77 12.04
C GLY A 276 -56.90 -3.40 11.36
N ASN A 277 -56.57 -4.60 11.81
CA ASN A 277 -56.19 -5.77 11.00
C ASN A 277 -54.82 -5.90 10.32
N SER A 278 -54.22 -7.05 10.64
CA SER A 278 -53.00 -7.64 10.07
C SER A 278 -53.16 -8.03 8.61
N THR A 279 -52.11 -7.81 7.81
CA THR A 279 -51.75 -8.70 6.70
C THR A 279 -50.22 -8.74 6.57
N ASN A 280 -49.64 -9.86 7.01
CA ASN A 280 -48.26 -10.22 6.70
C ASN A 280 -48.17 -10.54 5.21
N THR A 281 -47.43 -9.73 4.45
CA THR A 281 -47.07 -10.05 3.07
C THR A 281 -45.57 -10.24 3.01
N VAL A 282 -45.17 -11.51 3.06
CA VAL A 282 -43.80 -11.96 2.82
C VAL A 282 -43.51 -11.76 1.33
N VAL A 283 -42.58 -10.87 1.01
CA VAL A 283 -42.07 -10.71 -0.35
C VAL A 283 -40.86 -11.65 -0.52
N PRO A 284 -40.84 -12.54 -1.52
CA PRO A 284 -39.72 -13.46 -1.71
C PRO A 284 -38.48 -12.70 -2.18
N ILE A 285 -37.39 -12.84 -1.43
CA ILE A 285 -36.06 -12.37 -1.83
C ILE A 285 -35.58 -13.29 -2.96
N VAL A 286 -35.60 -12.78 -4.19
CA VAL A 286 -34.97 -13.44 -5.33
C VAL A 286 -33.46 -13.37 -5.15
N SER A 287 -32.89 -14.48 -4.70
CA SER A 287 -31.46 -14.70 -4.65
C SER A 287 -30.93 -14.82 -6.09
N SER A 288 -30.29 -13.77 -6.58
CA SER A 288 -29.61 -13.80 -7.88
C SER A 288 -28.18 -14.26 -7.65
N ALA A 289 -27.96 -15.57 -7.80
CA ALA A 289 -26.63 -16.12 -7.99
C ALA A 289 -26.09 -15.65 -9.35
N VAL A 290 -25.04 -14.82 -9.33
CA VAL A 290 -24.27 -14.50 -10.55
C VAL A 290 -23.02 -15.36 -10.53
N THR A 291 -23.11 -16.49 -11.21
CA THR A 291 -21.96 -17.18 -11.81
C THR A 291 -21.49 -16.33 -12.98
N GLY A 292 -20.30 -15.75 -12.85
CA GLY A 292 -19.67 -14.95 -13.89
C GLY A 292 -18.16 -15.01 -13.76
N ILE A 293 -17.56 -16.01 -14.39
CA ILE A 293 -16.12 -16.10 -14.58
C ILE A 293 -15.71 -14.95 -15.50
N SER A 294 -14.94 -14.01 -14.97
CA SER A 294 -14.07 -13.15 -15.79
C SER A 294 -12.76 -12.95 -15.05
N LEU A 295 -11.70 -13.58 -15.56
CA LEU A 295 -10.33 -13.25 -15.19
C LEU A 295 -10.09 -11.76 -15.46
N PRO A 296 -9.62 -10.97 -14.49
CA PRO A 296 -9.19 -9.61 -14.77
C PRO A 296 -7.88 -9.66 -15.57
N ALA A 297 -7.98 -9.42 -16.87
CA ALA A 297 -6.86 -9.19 -17.80
C ALA A 297 -6.11 -7.86 -17.55
N ALA A 298 -6.01 -7.43 -16.28
CA ALA A 298 -5.34 -6.19 -15.91
C ALA A 298 -3.81 -6.37 -15.82
N VAL A 299 -3.32 -7.58 -15.51
CA VAL A 299 -1.88 -7.84 -15.37
C VAL A 299 -1.18 -7.96 -16.74
N THR A 300 -1.87 -8.47 -17.76
CA THR A 300 -1.35 -8.53 -19.13
C THR A 300 -1.19 -7.15 -19.77
N PHE A 301 -2.03 -6.17 -19.39
CA PHE A 301 -1.96 -4.82 -19.97
C PHE A 301 -0.73 -4.02 -19.48
N PHE A 302 -0.32 -4.23 -18.22
CA PHE A 302 0.89 -3.59 -17.69
C PHE A 302 2.17 -4.21 -18.25
N LEU A 303 2.23 -5.55 -18.38
CA LEU A 303 3.36 -6.21 -19.02
C LEU A 303 3.47 -5.84 -20.50
N TYR A 304 2.34 -5.80 -21.23
CA TYR A 304 2.32 -5.38 -22.63
C TYR A 304 2.88 -3.96 -22.79
N LYS A 305 2.42 -2.97 -22.00
CA LYS A 305 2.95 -1.60 -22.07
C LYS A 305 4.45 -1.50 -21.72
N VAL A 306 4.90 -2.25 -20.72
CA VAL A 306 6.34 -2.30 -20.37
C VAL A 306 7.17 -2.89 -21.51
N ILE A 307 6.69 -3.97 -22.16
CA ILE A 307 7.34 -4.56 -23.34
C ILE A 307 7.35 -3.57 -24.51
N THR A 308 6.24 -2.88 -24.79
CA THR A 308 6.19 -1.88 -25.88
C THR A 308 7.15 -0.70 -25.64
N ILE A 309 7.29 -0.25 -24.39
CA ILE A 309 8.23 0.82 -24.01
C ILE A 309 9.69 0.35 -24.16
N ILE A 310 10.00 -0.87 -23.77
CA ILE A 310 11.35 -1.46 -23.95
C ILE A 310 11.66 -1.59 -25.46
N LEU A 311 10.73 -2.09 -26.27
CA LEU A 311 10.90 -2.23 -27.72
C LEU A 311 11.06 -0.87 -28.42
N ALA A 312 10.27 0.13 -28.05
CA ALA A 312 10.41 1.49 -28.59
C ALA A 312 11.78 2.11 -28.25
N LYS A 313 12.31 1.82 -27.05
CA LYS A 313 13.64 2.27 -26.62
C LYS A 313 14.78 1.54 -27.32
N MET A 314 14.58 0.27 -27.68
CA MET A 314 15.52 -0.49 -28.53
C MET A 314 15.51 0.00 -29.98
N ASN A 315 14.37 0.46 -30.51
CA ASN A 315 14.28 0.94 -31.89
C ASN A 315 14.89 2.35 -32.08
N ASN A 316 14.83 3.21 -31.05
CA ASN A 316 15.46 4.54 -31.07
C ASN A 316 16.97 4.50 -30.82
N ASN A 317 17.47 3.45 -30.19
CA ASN A 317 18.90 3.21 -30.00
C ASN A 317 19.33 2.15 -31.01
N ASN A 318 19.70 2.57 -32.22
CA ASN A 318 20.17 1.72 -33.31
C ASN A 318 21.34 0.82 -32.85
N ILE A 319 21.03 -0.33 -32.25
CA ILE A 319 21.97 -1.39 -31.88
C ILE A 319 21.43 -2.66 -32.51
N LEU A 320 21.90 -2.88 -33.73
CA LEU A 320 21.73 -4.09 -34.49
C LEU A 320 22.52 -5.23 -33.82
N PHE A 321 21.87 -6.08 -33.03
CA PHE A 321 22.39 -7.41 -32.73
C PHE A 321 21.67 -8.43 -33.61
N ILE A 322 22.33 -8.79 -34.71
CA ILE A 322 22.03 -9.99 -35.49
C ILE A 322 22.47 -11.18 -34.66
N PHE A 323 21.56 -12.08 -34.31
CA PHE A 323 21.90 -13.45 -33.94
C PHE A 323 21.52 -14.37 -35.10
N THR A 324 22.53 -14.82 -35.84
CA THR A 324 22.58 -16.17 -36.43
C THR A 324 22.97 -17.16 -35.36
#